data_AF-G2Z3N0-F1
#
_entry.id   AF-G2Z3N0-F1
#
_cell.length_a   1.000
_cell.length_b   1.000
_cell.length_c   1.000
_cell.angle_alpha   90.00
_cell.angle_beta   90.00
_cell.angle_gamma   90.00
#
_symmetry.space_group_name_H-M   'P 1'
#
loop_
_entity.id
_entity.type
_entity.pdbx_description
1 polymer ?
#
loop_
_entity_poly.entity_id
_entity_poly.type
_entity_poly.pdbx_seq_one_letter_code
_entity_poly.pdbx_strand_id
1 'polypeptide(L)'
;MSKGLKIKLSIADRVYPLTVEESQEEGMRNASKKIDSMIKQFEENYAVRDKQDVLAMCALQFASVLEQKQIDNSEEKTETLERLTKIDELLSKCLQNNVL
;
A
#
# COMPACT_ATOMS: atom_id res chain seq x y z
N MET A 1 9.86 25.28 8.36
CA MET A 1 10.30 24.30 9.38
C MET A 1 9.06 23.55 9.84
N SER A 2 8.85 22.33 9.32
CA SER A 2 7.72 21.46 9.68
C SER A 2 7.86 21.09 11.17
N LYS A 3 6.95 21.60 12.01
CA LYS A 3 6.97 21.36 13.45
C LYS A 3 6.36 19.99 13.68
N GLY A 4 7.19 18.98 13.94
CA GLY A 4 6.73 17.62 14.21
C GLY A 4 5.70 17.58 15.35
N LEU A 5 4.56 16.96 15.08
CA LEU A 5 3.48 16.73 16.03
C LEU A 5 3.78 15.47 16.84
N LYS A 6 3.77 15.59 18.17
CA LYS A 6 3.90 14.43 19.05
C LYS A 6 2.55 13.74 19.20
N ILE A 7 2.45 12.50 18.74
CA ILE A 7 1.25 11.66 18.87
C ILE A 7 1.54 10.42 19.70
N LYS A 8 0.47 9.80 20.20
CA LYS A 8 0.51 8.48 20.85
C LYS A 8 -0.38 7.54 20.04
N LEU A 9 0.21 6.49 19.49
CA LEU A 9 -0.52 5.42 18.80
C LEU A 9 -0.65 4.22 19.72
N SER A 10 -1.75 3.48 19.59
CA SER A 10 -2.01 2.27 20.36
C SER A 10 -2.09 1.09 19.40
N ILE A 11 -1.28 0.06 19.63
CA ILE A 11 -1.23 -1.17 18.84
C ILE A 11 -1.08 -2.35 19.81
N ALA A 12 -1.97 -3.34 19.76
CA ALA A 12 -1.87 -4.59 20.53
C ALA A 12 -1.66 -4.39 22.05
N ASP A 13 -2.42 -3.45 22.65
CA ASP A 13 -2.32 -3.01 24.05
C ASP A 13 -1.03 -2.26 24.42
N ARG A 14 -0.24 -1.82 23.42
CA ARG A 14 0.98 -1.03 23.63
C ARG A 14 0.83 0.37 23.08
N VAL A 15 1.27 1.36 23.86
CA VAL A 15 1.26 2.77 23.46
C VAL A 15 2.64 3.18 22.98
N TYR A 16 2.72 3.64 21.73
CA TYR A 16 3.92 4.10 21.07
C TYR A 16 3.88 5.63 20.91
N PRO A 17 4.72 6.39 21.64
CA PRO A 17 4.88 7.82 21.42
C PRO A 17 5.74 8.07 20.18
N LEU A 18 5.21 8.80 19.20
CA LEU A 18 5.86 9.09 17.92
C LEU A 18 5.81 10.60 17.64
N THR A 19 6.78 11.09 16.88
CA THR A 19 6.74 12.46 16.34
C THR A 19 6.58 12.34 14.83
N VAL A 20 5.49 12.90 14.29
CA VAL A 20 5.12 12.80 12.88
C VAL A 20 4.83 14.17 12.30
N GLU A 21 4.87 14.31 10.98
CA GLU A 21 4.38 15.51 10.32
C GLU A 21 2.84 15.54 10.30
N GLU A 22 2.25 16.73 10.28
CA GLU A 22 0.78 16.88 10.26
C GLU A 22 0.13 16.17 9.07
N SER A 23 0.79 16.17 7.90
CA SER A 23 0.35 15.48 6.69
C SER A 23 0.29 13.95 6.82
N GLN A 24 1.04 13.37 7.77
CA GLN A 24 1.17 11.92 7.94
C GLN A 24 0.33 11.38 9.10
N GLU A 25 -0.16 12.26 9.97
CA GLU A 25 -0.85 11.92 11.22
C GLU A 25 -2.03 10.98 10.99
N GLU A 26 -2.91 11.38 10.07
CA GLU A 26 -4.12 10.63 9.73
C GLU A 26 -3.78 9.24 9.17
N GLY A 27 -2.79 9.19 8.26
CA GLY A 27 -2.30 7.94 7.68
C GLY A 27 -1.77 6.99 8.76
N MET A 28 -1.04 7.52 9.74
CA MET A 28 -0.47 6.73 10.83
C MET A 28 -1.53 6.22 11.80
N ARG A 29 -2.57 7.01 12.09
CA ARG A 29 -3.73 6.54 12.86
C ARG A 29 -4.50 5.43 12.16
N ASN A 30 -4.74 5.59 10.86
CA ASN A 30 -5.45 4.59 10.06
C ASN A 30 -4.65 3.28 9.97
N ALA A 31 -3.33 3.36 9.79
CA ALA A 31 -2.45 2.20 9.81
C ALA A 31 -2.52 1.46 11.17
N SER A 32 -2.42 2.20 12.28
CA SER A 32 -2.54 1.66 13.64
C SER A 32 -3.83 0.86 13.84
N LYS A 33 -4.98 1.42 13.45
CA LYS A 33 -6.29 0.74 13.54
C LYS A 33 -6.33 -0.52 12.68
N LYS A 34 -5.74 -0.47 11.49
CA LYS A 34 -5.74 -1.61 10.55
C LYS A 34 -4.91 -2.77 11.08
N ILE A 35 -3.76 -2.47 11.71
CA ILE A 35 -2.94 -3.47 12.40
C ILE A 35 -3.73 -4.10 13.54
N ASP A 36 -4.37 -3.31 14.41
CA ASP A 36 -5.19 -3.83 15.52
C ASP A 36 -6.30 -4.77 15.06
N SER A 37 -7.03 -4.40 14.00
CA SER A 37 -8.07 -5.27 13.43
C SER A 37 -7.49 -6.59 12.90
N MET A 38 -6.32 -6.55 12.27
CA MET A 38 -5.66 -7.73 11.72
C MET A 38 -5.15 -8.66 12.83
N ILE A 39 -4.61 -8.09 13.92
CA ILE A 39 -4.20 -8.84 15.11
C ILE A 39 -5.40 -9.59 15.69
N LYS A 40 -6.54 -8.91 15.87
CA LYS A 40 -7.78 -9.55 16.36
C LYS A 40 -8.23 -10.70 15.48
N GLN A 41 -8.19 -10.51 14.15
CA GLN A 41 -8.53 -11.57 13.20
C GLN A 41 -7.61 -12.79 13.33
N PHE A 42 -6.31 -12.59 13.54
CA PHE A 42 -5.38 -13.71 13.72
C PHE A 42 -5.54 -14.38 15.09
N GLU A 43 -5.78 -13.62 16.15
CA GLU A 43 -6.07 -14.15 17.49
C GLU A 43 -7.35 -15.02 17.48
N GLU A 44 -8.41 -14.57 16.80
CA GLU A 44 -9.67 -15.30 16.64
C GLU A 44 -9.50 -16.58 15.80
N ASN A 45 -8.77 -16.51 14.68
CA ASN A 45 -8.69 -17.61 13.71
C ASN A 45 -7.63 -18.67 14.04
N TYR A 46 -6.57 -18.33 14.77
CA TYR A 46 -5.39 -19.20 14.89
C TYR A 46 -5.01 -19.56 16.33
N ALA A 47 -5.80 -19.16 17.34
CA ALA A 47 -5.51 -19.40 18.77
C ALA A 47 -4.05 -19.07 19.15
N VAL A 48 -3.45 -18.10 18.45
CA VAL A 48 -2.05 -17.71 18.62
C VAL A 48 -1.93 -16.99 19.96
N ARG A 49 -1.12 -17.56 20.85
CA ARG A 49 -0.96 -17.05 22.22
C ARG A 49 0.14 -16.00 22.35
N ASP A 50 1.08 -15.93 21.40
CA ASP A 50 2.15 -14.95 21.44
C ASP A 50 1.87 -13.76 20.52
N LYS A 51 1.74 -12.58 21.14
CA LYS A 51 1.51 -11.31 20.43
C LYS A 51 2.65 -10.94 19.49
N GLN A 52 3.87 -11.45 19.71
CA GLN A 52 5.00 -11.20 18.81
C GLN A 52 4.86 -11.95 17.48
N ASP A 53 4.40 -13.20 17.53
CA ASP A 53 4.17 -14.02 16.33
C ASP A 53 3.01 -13.45 15.48
N VAL A 54 1.95 -12.97 16.13
CA VAL A 54 0.84 -12.31 15.43
C VAL A 54 1.30 -11.04 14.70
N LEU A 55 2.20 -10.27 15.31
CA LEU A 55 2.78 -9.09 14.66
C LEU A 55 3.66 -9.46 13.47
N ALA A 56 4.42 -10.56 13.54
CA ALA A 56 5.19 -11.08 12.42
C ALA A 56 4.28 -11.53 11.26
N MET A 57 3.16 -12.19 11.56
CA MET A 57 2.13 -12.54 10.57
C MET A 57 1.52 -11.30 9.91
N CYS A 58 1.22 -10.27 10.69
CA CYS A 58 0.74 -8.99 10.14
C CYS A 58 1.78 -8.36 9.20
N ALA A 59 3.06 -8.34 9.59
CA ALA A 59 4.13 -7.80 8.77
C ALA A 59 4.25 -8.54 7.43
N LEU A 60 4.19 -9.88 7.46
CA LEU A 60 4.21 -10.70 6.25
C LEU A 60 3.00 -10.41 5.35
N GLN A 61 1.80 -10.32 5.92
CA GLN A 61 0.59 -9.99 5.16
C GLN A 61 0.70 -8.63 4.48
N PHE A 62 1.19 -7.61 5.17
CA PHE A 62 1.39 -6.28 4.58
C PHE A 62 2.47 -6.28 3.50
N ALA A 63 3.60 -6.97 3.73
CA ALA A 63 4.65 -7.11 2.73
C ALA A 63 4.12 -7.80 1.46
N SER A 64 3.38 -8.90 1.61
CA SER A 64 2.78 -9.62 0.48
C SER A 64 1.82 -8.74 -0.33
N VAL A 65 0.98 -7.94 0.34
CA VAL A 65 0.07 -7.01 -0.36
C VAL A 65 0.84 -5.90 -1.10
N LEU A 66 1.97 -5.42 -0.55
CA LEU A 66 2.81 -4.42 -1.20
C LEU A 66 3.51 -4.98 -2.44
N GLU A 67 4.11 -6.18 -2.32
CA GLU A 67 4.75 -6.87 -3.44
C GLU A 67 3.73 -7.17 -4.55
N GLN A 68 2.52 -7.64 -4.20
CA GLN A 68 1.47 -7.90 -5.17
C GLN A 68 1.06 -6.60 -5.91
N LYS A 69 0.87 -5.50 -5.18
CA LYS A 69 0.55 -4.20 -5.81
C LYS A 69 1.66 -3.71 -6.74
N GLN A 70 2.92 -4.02 -6.44
CA GLN A 70 4.04 -3.64 -7.31
C GLN A 70 4.01 -4.45 -8.61
N ILE A 71 3.68 -5.73 -8.53
CA ILE A 71 3.46 -6.60 -9.69
C ILE A 71 2.29 -6.05 -10.53
N ASP A 72 1.13 -5.83 -9.91
CA ASP A 72 -0.08 -5.34 -10.60
C ASP A 72 0.17 -3.98 -11.29
N ASN A 73 0.86 -3.03 -10.63
CA ASN A 73 1.21 -1.74 -11.23
C ASN A 73 2.18 -1.87 -12.42
N SER A 74 3.08 -2.86 -12.37
CA SER A 74 3.98 -3.13 -13.50
C SER A 74 3.20 -3.65 -14.70
N GLU A 75 2.22 -4.54 -14.47
CA GLU A 75 1.34 -5.08 -15.50
C GLU A 75 0.45 -3.98 -16.11
N GLU A 76 -0.21 -3.16 -15.29
CA GLU A 76 -1.05 -2.04 -15.77
C GLU A 76 -0.25 -1.03 -16.61
N LYS A 77 0.98 -0.71 -16.21
CA LYS A 77 1.85 0.20 -16.98
C LYS A 77 2.22 -0.39 -18.32
N THR A 78 2.50 -1.68 -18.37
CA THR A 78 2.87 -2.38 -19.61
C THR A 78 1.69 -2.41 -20.57
N GLU A 79 0.49 -2.75 -20.08
CA GLU A 79 -0.74 -2.72 -20.87
C GLU A 79 -1.06 -1.31 -21.38
N THR A 80 -0.90 -0.29 -20.54
CA THR A 80 -1.13 1.10 -20.93
C THR A 80 -0.17 1.54 -22.03
N LEU A 81 1.11 1.17 -21.94
CA LEU A 81 2.10 1.44 -22.98
C LEU A 81 1.76 0.73 -24.29
N GLU A 82 1.38 -0.55 -24.25
CA GLU A 82 0.97 -1.29 -25.45
C GLU A 82 -0.27 -0.69 -26.13
N ARG A 83 -1.23 -0.20 -25.35
CA ARG A 83 -2.39 0.51 -25.92
C ARG A 83 -1.98 1.83 -26.55
N LEU A 84 -1.05 2.55 -25.93
CA LEU A 84 -0.55 3.82 -26.44
C LEU A 84 0.24 3.63 -27.74
N THR A 85 1.10 2.61 -27.82
CA THR A 85 1.84 2.29 -29.06
C THR A 85 0.91 1.86 -30.19
N LYS A 86 -0.14 1.07 -29.91
CA LYS A 86 -1.16 0.74 -30.92
C LYS A 86 -1.86 1.98 -31.45
N ILE A 87 -2.20 2.94 -30.58
CA ILE A 87 -2.83 4.20 -31.00
C ILE A 87 -1.85 5.01 -31.88
N ASP A 88 -0.58 5.08 -31.50
CA ASP A 88 0.46 5.76 -32.25
C ASP A 88 0.71 5.14 -33.63
N GLU A 89 0.72 3.80 -33.72
CA GLU A 89 0.80 3.07 -34.99
C GLU A 89 -0.41 3.32 -35.89
N LEU A 90 -1.62 3.36 -35.33
CA LEU A 90 -2.84 3.66 -36.08
C LEU A 90 -2.84 5.09 -36.61
N LEU A 91 -2.43 6.06 -35.79
CA LEU A 91 -2.24 7.46 -36.21
C LEU A 91 -1.20 7.57 -37.31
N SER A 92 -0.05 6.92 -37.15
CA SER A 92 1.03 6.90 -38.13
C SER A 92 0.56 6.31 -39.48
N LYS A 93 -0.22 5.21 -39.45
CA LYS A 93 -0.83 4.63 -40.65
C LYS A 93 -1.82 5.58 -41.32
N CYS A 94 -2.69 6.24 -40.55
CA CYS A 94 -3.63 7.22 -41.09
C CYS A 94 -2.92 8.42 -41.73
N LEU A 95 -1.84 8.89 -41.12
CA LEU A 95 -1.04 10.01 -41.63
C LEU A 95 -0.26 9.63 -42.90
N GLN A 96 0.29 8.42 -42.97
CA GLN A 96 0.96 7.92 -44.18
C GLN A 96 0.00 7.73 -45.37
N ASN A 97 -1.26 7.34 -45.10
CA ASN A 97 -2.27 7.17 -46.14
C ASN A 97 -2.85 8.49 -46.70
N ASN A 98 -2.58 9.63 -46.06
CA ASN A 98 -3.11 10.95 -46.47
C ASN A 98 -2.10 11.80 -47.25
N VAL A 99 -0.97 11.23 -47.70
CA VAL A 99 0.08 11.89 -48.49
C VAL A 99 0.09 11.44 -49.97
N LEU A 100 -1.04 10.93 -50.48
CA LEU A 100 -1.31 10.73 -51.92
C LEU A 100 -2.46 11.64 -52.36
#